data_AF-A0AAD6V316-F1
#
_entry.id   AF-A0AAD6V316-F1
#
_cell.length_a   1.000
_cell.length_b   1.000
_cell.length_c   1.000
_cell.angle_alpha   90.00
_cell.angle_beta   90.00
_cell.angle_gamma   90.00
#
_symmetry.space_group_name_H-M   'P 1'
#
loop_
_entity.id
_entity.type
_entity.pdbx_description
1 polymer ?
#
loop_
_entity_poly.entity_id
_entity_poly.type
_entity_poly.pdbx_seq_one_letter_code
_entity_poly.pdbx_strand_id
1 'polypeptide(L)' 'RPPNAFMLFRSYSSKILAVDADGKKRRQLELNNIISQQWRALPLDERARWDSLAAEKKMEHRARYPNYKYRP' A
#
# COMPACT_ATOMS: atom_id res chain seq x y z
N ARG A 1 -12.52 -3.73 -3.00
CA ARG A 1 -12.39 -2.81 -1.86
C ARG A 1 -11.43 -1.72 -2.31
N PRO A 2 -11.68 -0.43 -1.99
CA PRO A 2 -10.67 0.59 -2.23
C PRO A 2 -9.39 0.24 -1.45
N PRO A 3 -8.20 0.43 -2.03
CA PRO A 3 -6.94 0.19 -1.35
C PRO A 3 -6.82 1.16 -0.16
N ASN A 4 -6.43 0.64 1.00
CA ASN A 4 -6.10 1.48 2.16
C ASN A 4 -4.67 2.04 2.03
N ALA A 5 -4.28 2.94 2.93
CA ALA A 5 -2.98 3.60 2.91
C ALA A 5 -1.81 2.60 2.89
N PHE A 6 -1.91 1.54 3.71
CA PHE A 6 -0.92 0.47 3.75
C PHE A 6 -0.82 -0.32 2.44
N MET A 7 -1.94 -0.63 1.77
CA MET A 7 -1.93 -1.35 0.50
C MET A 7 -1.31 -0.53 -0.63
N LEU A 8 -1.53 0.79 -0.63
CA LEU A 8 -0.86 1.71 -1.54
C LEU A 8 0.65 1.72 -1.29
N PHE A 9 1.05 1.93 -0.03
CA PHE A 9 2.45 1.90 0.37
C PHE A 9 3.15 0.57 0.07
N ARG A 10 2.47 -0.55 0.33
CA ARG A 10 2.99 -1.89 0.05
C ARG A 10 3.20 -2.11 -1.43
N SER A 11 2.26 -1.69 -2.28
CA SER A 11 2.40 -1.84 -3.73
C SER A 11 3.59 -1.01 -4.25
N TYR A 12 3.74 0.21 -3.75
CA TYR A 12 4.87 1.08 -4.08
C TYR A 12 6.21 0.47 -3.63
N SER A 13 6.32 0.12 -2.35
CA SER A 13 7.54 -0.42 -1.76
C SER A 13 7.90 -1.80 -2.32
N SER A 14 6.92 -2.64 -2.64
CA SER A 14 7.16 -3.95 -3.26
C SER A 14 7.79 -3.82 -4.64
N LYS A 15 7.47 -2.76 -5.41
CA LYS A 15 8.11 -2.50 -6.71
C LYS A 15 9.54 -2.04 -6.57
N ILE A 16 9.82 -1.18 -5.59
CA ILE A 16 11.17 -0.66 -5.31
C ILE A 16 12.07 -1.77 -4.79
N LEU A 17 11.57 -2.59 -3.88
CA LEU A 17 12.32 -3.67 -3.24
C LEU A 17 12.25 -4.99 -4.02
N ALA A 18 11.54 -5.04 -5.16
CA ALA A 18 11.31 -6.26 -5.94
C ALA A 18 12.60 -6.98 -6.32
N VAL A 19 13.65 -6.21 -6.55
CA VAL A 19 14.96 -6.67 -7.00
C VAL A 19 15.99 -6.27 -5.93
N ASP A 20 16.84 -7.21 -5.53
CA ASP A 20 17.96 -6.92 -4.63
C ASP A 20 19.18 -6.36 -5.39
N ALA A 21 20.23 -6.01 -4.65
CA ALA A 21 21.46 -5.45 -5.21
C ALA A 21 22.18 -6.42 -6.18
N ASP A 22 21.91 -7.72 -6.06
CA ASP A 22 22.43 -8.79 -6.93
C ASP A 22 21.54 -9.03 -8.16
N GLY A 23 20.49 -8.23 -8.36
CA GLY A 23 19.57 -8.39 -9.48
C GLY A 23 18.57 -9.55 -9.32
N LYS A 24 18.53 -10.20 -8.15
CA LYS A 24 17.60 -11.31 -7.87
C LYS A 24 16.26 -10.78 -7.36
N LYS A 25 15.19 -11.47 -7.75
CA LYS A 25 13.85 -11.16 -7.24
C LYS A 25 13.76 -11.56 -5.78
N ARG A 26 13.45 -10.61 -4.91
CA ARG A 26 13.22 -10.88 -3.48
C ARG A 26 11.95 -11.71 -3.29
N ARG A 27 11.99 -12.63 -2.32
CA ARG A 27 10.82 -13.42 -1.94
C ARG A 27 9.71 -12.52 -1.38
N GLN A 28 8.47 -12.82 -1.76
CA GLN A 28 7.29 -12.07 -1.31
C GLN A 28 7.16 -12.02 0.22
N LEU A 29 7.56 -13.07 0.93
CA LEU A 29 7.55 -13.13 2.39
C LEU A 29 8.48 -12.08 3.01
N GLU A 30 9.71 -11.96 2.49
CA GLU A 30 10.70 -11.01 2.99
C GLU A 30 10.30 -9.57 2.68
N LEU A 31 9.77 -9.33 1.47
CA LEU A 31 9.18 -8.05 1.12
C LEU A 31 8.08 -7.65 2.10
N ASN A 32 7.16 -8.56 2.41
CA ASN A 32 6.07 -8.25 3.32
C ASN A 32 6.56 -7.92 4.73
N ASN A 33 7.57 -8.63 5.24
CA ASN A 33 8.18 -8.34 6.53
C ASN A 33 8.86 -6.97 6.56
N ILE A 34 9.70 -6.67 5.56
CA ILE A 34 10.40 -5.38 5.44
C ILE A 34 9.40 -4.22 5.32
N ILE A 35 8.41 -4.35 4.45
CA ILE A 35 7.40 -3.31 4.20
C ILE A 35 6.56 -3.07 5.45
N SER A 36 6.19 -4.13 6.18
CA SER A 36 5.43 -3.98 7.43
C SER A 36 6.24 -3.24 8.50
N GLN A 37 7.54 -3.50 8.58
CA GLN A 37 8.44 -2.77 9.47
C GLN A 37 8.61 -1.31 9.04
N GLN A 38 8.88 -1.05 7.75
CA GLN A 38 8.99 0.30 7.21
C GLN A 38 7.69 1.09 7.44
N TRP A 39 6.53 0.49 7.20
CA TRP A 39 5.25 1.13 7.43
C TRP A 39 5.10 1.59 8.88
N ARG A 40 5.49 0.75 9.84
CA ARG A 40 5.47 1.09 11.27
C ARG A 40 6.48 2.17 11.64
N ALA A 41 7.62 2.21 10.96
CA ALA A 41 8.70 3.18 11.16
C ALA A 41 8.49 4.51 10.40
N LEU A 42 7.53 4.58 9.48
CA LEU A 42 7.24 5.80 8.71
C LEU A 42 6.87 6.97 9.63
N PRO A 43 7.40 8.17 9.36
CA PRO A 43 6.99 9.37 10.05
C PRO A 43 5.51 9.69 9.77
N LEU A 44 4.88 10.39 10.72
CA LEU A 44 3.47 10.75 10.64
C LEU A 44 3.12 11.55 9.37
N ASP A 45 4.03 12.41 8.93
CA ASP A 45 3.85 13.23 7.73
C ASP A 45 3.72 12.36 6.46
N GLU A 46 4.65 11.42 6.28
CA GLU A 46 4.61 10.52 5.12
C GLU A 46 3.39 9.59 5.21
N ARG A 47 3.07 9.09 6.41
CA ARG A 47 1.84 8.31 6.62
C ARG A 47 0.58 9.12 6.26
N ALA A 48 0.52 10.39 6.63
CA ALA A 48 -0.61 11.28 6.30
C ALA A 48 -0.78 11.47 4.79
N ARG A 49 0.32 11.50 4.03
CA ARG A 49 0.28 11.49 2.55
C ARG A 49 -0.41 10.23 2.01
N TRP A 50 -0.03 9.06 2.52
CA TRP A 50 -0.65 7.79 2.11
C TRP A 50 -2.11 7.67 2.54
N ASP A 51 -2.46 8.18 3.72
CA ASP A 51 -3.84 8.24 4.21
C ASP A 51 -4.71 9.16 3.34
N SER A 52 -4.19 10.33 2.94
CA SER A 52 -4.87 11.24 2.03
C SER A 52 -5.13 10.61 0.66
N LEU A 53 -4.12 9.94 0.10
CA LEU A 53 -4.26 9.18 -1.16
C LEU A 53 -5.29 8.04 -1.03
N ALA A 54 -5.29 7.33 0.09
CA ALA A 54 -6.28 6.28 0.34
C ALA A 54 -7.69 6.84 0.50
N ALA A 55 -7.84 8.00 1.15
CA ALA A 55 -9.11 8.71 1.28
C ALA A 55 -9.63 9.12 -0.10
N GLU A 56 -8.79 9.70 -0.96
CA GLU A 56 -9.13 10.05 -2.34
C GLU A 56 -9.58 8.81 -3.14
N LYS A 57 -8.82 7.72 -3.09
CA LYS A 57 -9.17 6.47 -3.77
C LYS A 57 -10.46 5.84 -3.23
N LYS A 58 -10.72 5.98 -1.93
CA LYS A 58 -11.97 5.54 -1.30
C LYS A 58 -13.15 6.37 -1.76
N MET A 59 -13.00 7.70 -1.88
CA MET A 59 -14.01 8.59 -2.42
C MET A 59 -14.28 8.31 -3.90
N GLU A 60 -13.23 8.19 -4.72
CA GLU A 60 -13.32 7.84 -6.13
C GLU A 60 -14.04 6.49 -6.32
N HIS A 61 -13.69 5.48 -5.53
CA HIS A 61 -14.35 4.18 -5.57
C HIS A 61 -15.82 4.28 -5.15
N ARG A 62 -16.16 5.09 -4.15
CA ARG A 62 -17.55 5.28 -3.72
C ARG A 62 -18.38 5.99 -4.79
N ALA A 63 -17.81 7.00 -5.45
CA ALA A 63 -18.45 7.71 -6.54
C ALA A 63 -18.63 6.82 -7.78
N ARG A 64 -17.60 6.03 -8.13
CA ARG A 64 -17.63 5.13 -9.30
C ARG A 64 -18.51 3.90 -9.09
N TYR A 65 -18.59 3.40 -7.85
CA TYR A 65 -19.37 2.22 -7.49
C TYR A 65 -20.34 2.55 -6.35
N PRO A 66 -21.41 3.31 -6.62
CA PRO A 66 -22.38 3.72 -5.59
C PRO A 66 -23.08 2.52 -4.93
N ASN A 67 -23.23 1.41 -5.66
CA ASN A 67 -23.83 0.16 -5.17
C ASN A 67 -22.79 -0.84 -4.62
N TYR A 68 -21.54 -0.42 -4.41
CA TYR A 68 -20.51 -1.33 -3.90
C TYR A 68 -20.80 -1.75 -2.45
N LYS A 69 -21.14 -3.02 -2.26
CA LYS A 69 -21.25 -3.65 -0.94
C LYS A 69 -20.19 -4.72 -0.82
N TYR A 70 -19.31 -4.58 0.16
CA TYR A 70 -18.33 -5.62 0.45
C TYR A 70 -19.04 -6.87 0.96
N ARG A 71 -18.84 -8.01 0.29
CA ARG A 71 -19.24 -9.33 0.76
C ARG A 71 -17.96 -10.11 1.09
N PRO A 72 -17.73 -10.45 2.38
CA PRO A 72 -16.58 -11.26 2.81
C PRO A 72 -16.60 -12.65 2.21
#